data_AF-A0ABD0J458-F1
#
_entry.id   AF-A0ABD0J458-F1
#
_cell.length_a   1.000
_cell.length_b   1.000
_cell.length_c   1.000
_cell.angle_alpha   90.00
_cell.angle_beta   90.00
_cell.angle_gamma   90.00
#
_symmetry.space_group_name_H-M   'P 1'
#
loop_
_entity.id
_entity.type
_entity.pdbx_description
1 polymer ?
#
loop_
_entity_poly.entity_id
_entity_poly.type
_entity_poly.pdbx_seq_one_letter_code
_entity_poly.pdbx_strand_id
1 'polypeptide(L)'
;MSNDDTQYFEAFRPIWQEDIPVRPLDRPSGVRSRTRRPKKLCKFCKNNKEDKKVYEGHNLNDEHGRVVCPKLRQFTCLLCSATGDYAHTIKYCPMSDKVDHALIMEARREIQRMNHMKRRRGKSI
;
A
#
# COMPACT_ATOMS: atom_id res chain seq x y z
N MET A 1 -39.31 -4.49 5.58
CA MET A 1 -38.40 -4.30 4.42
C MET A 1 -36.99 -4.15 4.98
N SER A 2 -36.42 -5.27 5.40
CA SER A 2 -35.07 -5.36 5.94
C SER A 2 -34.13 -5.56 4.75
N ASN A 3 -33.50 -4.48 4.31
CA ASN A 3 -32.46 -4.57 3.30
C ASN A 3 -31.17 -4.99 3.98
N ASP A 4 -30.71 -6.18 3.59
CA ASP A 4 -29.54 -6.89 4.06
C ASP A 4 -28.28 -6.20 3.49
N ASP A 5 -27.79 -5.15 4.16
CA ASP A 5 -26.58 -4.38 3.79
C ASP A 5 -25.26 -5.16 4.00
N THR A 6 -25.36 -6.46 4.27
CA THR A 6 -24.21 -7.34 4.55
C THR A 6 -23.59 -7.94 3.30
N GLN A 7 -24.27 -7.93 2.14
CA GLN A 7 -23.75 -8.54 0.92
C GLN A 7 -22.75 -7.67 0.13
N TYR A 8 -22.63 -6.38 0.42
CA TYR A 8 -21.61 -5.54 -0.22
C TYR A 8 -20.20 -5.75 0.40
N PHE A 9 -20.13 -6.40 1.56
CA PHE A 9 -18.88 -6.56 2.33
C PHE A 9 -18.03 -7.79 1.96
N GLU A 10 -18.54 -8.73 1.16
CA GLU A 10 -17.83 -9.99 0.85
C GLU A 10 -17.08 -10.02 -0.49
N ALA A 11 -17.22 -8.99 -1.34
CA ALA A 11 -16.58 -8.97 -2.67
C ALA A 11 -15.18 -8.31 -2.71
N PHE A 12 -14.65 -7.87 -1.57
CA PHE A 12 -13.36 -7.16 -1.51
C PHE A 12 -12.21 -8.09 -1.09
N ARG A 13 -11.96 -9.16 -1.87
CA ARG A 13 -10.63 -9.76 -1.90
C ARG A 13 -9.73 -8.85 -2.74
N PRO A 14 -8.80 -8.09 -2.16
CA PRO A 14 -7.95 -7.22 -2.96
C PRO A 14 -7.00 -8.07 -3.81
N ILE A 15 -6.86 -7.71 -5.09
CA ILE A 15 -6.03 -8.36 -6.12
C ILE A 15 -4.54 -8.13 -5.82
N TRP A 16 -4.07 -8.62 -4.69
CA TRP A 16 -2.65 -8.72 -4.33
C TRP A 16 -2.23 -10.18 -4.10
N GLN A 17 -3.09 -11.13 -4.45
CA GLN A 17 -2.95 -12.53 -4.08
C GLN A 17 -2.80 -13.49 -5.27
N GLU A 18 -2.34 -13.03 -6.45
CA GLU A 18 -2.03 -13.95 -7.55
C GLU A 18 -0.56 -13.80 -7.98
N ASP A 19 0.22 -14.78 -7.50
CA ASP A 19 1.30 -15.51 -8.16
C ASP A 19 2.47 -14.73 -8.77
N ILE A 20 3.40 -14.32 -7.90
CA ILE A 20 4.82 -14.29 -8.30
C ILE A 20 5.29 -15.75 -8.30
N PRO A 21 5.67 -16.35 -9.44
CA PRO A 21 6.22 -17.69 -9.45
C PRO A 21 7.51 -17.72 -8.64
N VAL A 22 7.45 -18.33 -7.46
CA VAL A 22 8.64 -18.74 -6.72
C VAL A 22 9.35 -19.79 -7.57
N ARG A 23 10.47 -19.39 -8.17
CA ARG A 23 11.41 -20.35 -8.78
C ARG A 23 11.74 -21.39 -7.70
N PRO A 24 11.60 -22.70 -7.96
CA PRO A 24 12.00 -23.72 -7.01
C PRO A 24 13.47 -23.51 -6.60
N LEU A 25 13.71 -23.35 -5.31
CA LEU A 25 15.06 -23.32 -4.74
C LEU A 25 15.48 -24.76 -4.43
N ASP A 26 15.75 -25.56 -5.45
CA ASP A 26 16.51 -26.80 -5.26
C ASP A 26 18.01 -26.48 -5.25
N ARG A 27 18.54 -26.18 -4.05
CA ARG A 27 19.97 -26.39 -3.79
C ARG A 27 20.24 -26.62 -2.30
N PRO A 28 20.37 -27.88 -1.85
CA PRO A 28 20.74 -28.16 -0.48
C PRO A 28 22.26 -28.17 -0.37
N SER A 29 22.84 -27.24 0.37
CA SER A 29 24.13 -27.42 1.05
C SER A 29 24.35 -26.33 2.10
N GLY A 30 24.09 -26.71 3.36
CA GLY A 30 24.65 -26.16 4.59
C GLY A 30 24.95 -24.67 4.70
N VAL A 31 24.03 -23.88 5.24
CA VAL A 31 24.39 -22.62 5.92
C VAL A 31 23.56 -22.47 7.20
N ARG A 32 24.31 -22.37 8.31
CA ARG A 32 23.88 -22.23 9.72
C ARG A 32 22.56 -21.46 9.87
N SER A 33 21.57 -22.11 10.47
CA SER A 33 20.33 -21.49 10.97
C SER A 33 20.67 -20.46 12.03
N ARG A 34 20.90 -19.22 11.61
CA ARG A 34 20.57 -18.07 12.44
C ARG A 34 19.08 -17.86 12.22
N THR A 35 18.28 -18.09 13.26
CA THR A 35 16.86 -17.73 13.32
C THR A 35 16.73 -16.21 13.11
N ARG A 36 16.82 -15.74 11.86
CA ARG A 36 16.56 -14.36 11.49
C ARG A 36 15.07 -14.18 11.63
N ARG A 37 14.64 -13.53 12.72
CA ARG A 37 13.29 -12.97 12.81
C ARG A 37 12.98 -12.30 11.46
N PRO A 38 11.84 -12.60 10.81
CA PRO A 38 11.50 -11.98 9.54
C PRO A 38 11.58 -10.47 9.74
N LYS A 39 12.48 -9.82 9.01
CA LYS A 39 12.69 -8.38 9.14
C LYS A 39 11.40 -7.70 8.70
N LYS A 40 10.81 -6.91 9.59
CA LYS A 40 9.69 -6.04 9.25
C LYS A 40 10.17 -5.11 8.13
N LEU A 41 9.53 -5.13 6.97
CA LEU A 41 9.96 -4.33 5.82
C LEU A 41 8.75 -3.74 5.10
N CYS A 42 8.55 -2.44 5.27
CA CYS A 42 7.49 -1.70 4.62
C CYS A 42 7.93 -1.31 3.20
N LYS A 43 7.38 -2.04 2.20
CA LYS A 43 7.63 -1.79 0.79
C LYS A 43 7.20 -0.37 0.35
N PHE A 44 6.12 0.16 0.93
CA PHE A 44 5.62 1.51 0.62
C PHE A 44 6.61 2.60 1.05
N CYS A 45 7.05 2.58 2.32
CA CYS A 45 8.02 3.54 2.84
C CYS A 45 9.37 3.41 2.10
N LYS A 46 9.79 2.18 1.80
CA LYS A 46 11.01 1.94 1.00
C LYS A 46 10.91 2.56 -0.39
N ASN A 47 9.78 2.39 -1.08
CA ASN A 47 9.55 2.97 -2.41
C ASN A 47 9.52 4.51 -2.37
N ASN A 48 9.00 5.10 -1.30
CA ASN A 48 9.01 6.53 -1.07
C ASN A 48 10.38 7.08 -0.63
N LYS A 49 11.43 6.25 -0.64
CA LYS A 49 12.80 6.61 -0.24
C LYS A 49 12.89 7.16 1.19
N GLU A 50 12.03 6.66 2.07
CA GLU A 50 12.12 6.95 3.50
C GLU A 50 13.40 6.37 4.09
N ASP A 51 13.80 6.88 5.26
CA ASP A 51 14.97 6.36 5.96
C ASP A 51 14.85 4.88 6.29
N LYS A 52 16.00 4.21 6.34
CA LYS A 52 16.09 2.78 6.68
C LYS A 52 15.42 2.45 8.02
N LYS A 53 15.60 3.31 9.02
CA LYS A 53 14.94 3.17 10.33
C LYS A 53 13.42 3.17 10.22
N VAL A 54 12.85 3.91 9.26
CA VAL A 54 11.41 4.02 9.05
C VAL A 54 10.87 2.79 8.33
N TYR A 55 11.46 2.42 7.18
CA TYR A 55 10.92 1.30 6.40
C TYR A 55 11.24 -0.08 7.01
N GLU A 56 12.27 -0.22 7.86
CA GLU A 56 12.54 -1.46 8.61
C GLU A 56 11.77 -1.54 9.95
N GLY A 57 11.01 -0.49 10.32
CA GLY A 57 10.28 -0.42 11.59
C GLY A 57 8.92 -1.15 11.58
N HIS A 58 8.33 -1.38 10.41
CA HIS A 58 6.98 -1.96 10.27
C HIS A 58 6.82 -2.72 8.94
N ASN A 59 5.76 -3.53 8.84
CA ASN A 59 5.33 -4.14 7.57
C ASN A 59 4.35 -3.21 6.84
N LEU A 60 4.11 -3.44 5.55
CA LEU A 60 3.07 -2.69 4.85
C LEU A 60 1.67 -3.07 5.36
N ASN A 61 1.44 -4.37 5.51
CA ASN A 61 0.21 -5.00 5.93
C ASN A 61 0.45 -6.00 7.08
N ASP A 62 -0.62 -6.31 7.82
CA ASP A 62 -0.64 -7.40 8.79
C ASP A 62 -0.96 -8.76 8.13
N GLU A 63 -1.04 -9.81 8.94
CA GLU A 63 -1.38 -11.16 8.51
C GLU A 63 -2.81 -11.30 7.98
N HIS A 64 -3.70 -10.35 8.30
CA HIS A 64 -5.06 -10.27 7.80
C HIS A 64 -5.19 -9.41 6.54
N GLY A 65 -4.07 -8.88 6.02
CA GLY A 65 -4.05 -8.02 4.84
C GLY A 65 -4.44 -6.57 5.08
N ARG A 66 -4.66 -6.15 6.34
CA ARG A 66 -4.97 -4.76 6.69
C ARG A 66 -3.71 -3.92 6.65
N VAL A 67 -3.83 -2.68 6.21
CA VAL A 67 -2.69 -1.75 6.11
C VAL A 67 -2.25 -1.32 7.51
N VAL A 68 -1.01 -1.64 7.89
CA VAL A 68 -0.42 -1.21 9.17
C VAL A 68 0.56 -0.06 9.02
N CYS A 69 0.97 0.26 7.79
CA CYS A 69 1.85 1.38 7.52
C CYS A 69 1.22 2.73 7.94
N PRO A 70 1.75 3.44 8.95
CA PRO A 70 1.13 4.66 9.46
C PRO A 70 1.05 5.77 8.43
N LYS A 71 1.99 5.83 7.48
CA LYS A 71 1.98 6.80 6.38
C LYS A 71 0.87 6.50 5.37
N LEU A 72 0.67 5.22 5.03
CA LEU A 72 -0.38 4.84 4.09
C LEU A 72 -1.76 4.97 4.71
N ARG A 73 -1.91 4.63 6.00
CA ARG A 73 -3.17 4.75 6.76
C ARG A 73 -3.74 6.18 6.80
N GLN A 74 -2.88 7.19 6.70
CA GLN A 74 -3.30 8.61 6.64
C GLN A 74 -3.81 9.02 5.26
N PHE A 75 -3.66 8.16 4.24
CA PHE A 75 -4.07 8.46 2.88
C PHE A 75 -5.53 8.07 2.66
N THR A 76 -6.33 9.05 2.24
CA THR A 76 -7.70 8.82 1.78
C THR A 76 -7.68 8.72 0.26
N CYS A 77 -8.15 7.59 -0.29
CA CYS A 77 -8.24 7.42 -1.73
C CYS A 77 -9.24 8.41 -2.33
N LEU A 78 -8.84 9.21 -3.30
CA LEU A 78 -9.69 10.23 -3.93
C LEU A 78 -10.78 9.65 -4.85
N LEU A 79 -10.74 8.35 -5.13
CA LEU A 79 -11.73 7.68 -5.98
C LEU A 79 -12.80 6.96 -5.17
N CYS A 80 -12.42 6.31 -4.07
CA CYS A 80 -13.32 5.48 -3.26
C CYS A 80 -13.45 5.91 -1.80
N SER A 81 -12.73 6.96 -1.40
CA SER A 81 -12.68 7.47 -0.03
C SER A 81 -12.19 6.49 1.03
N ALA A 82 -11.64 5.32 0.65
CA ALA A 82 -11.06 4.37 1.59
C ALA A 82 -9.83 4.95 2.30
N THR A 83 -9.70 4.67 3.59
CA THR A 83 -8.62 5.15 4.47
C THR A 83 -8.34 4.14 5.60
N GLY A 84 -7.33 4.37 6.43
CA GLY A 84 -6.98 3.51 7.56
C GLY A 84 -6.57 2.10 7.13
N ASP A 85 -7.28 1.08 7.64
CA ASP A 85 -7.03 -0.36 7.38
C ASP A 85 -7.10 -0.72 5.90
N TYR A 86 -7.89 0.03 5.11
CA TYR A 86 -8.14 -0.19 3.70
C TYR A 86 -7.49 0.86 2.80
N ALA A 87 -6.62 1.70 3.37
CA ALA A 87 -5.97 2.78 2.63
C ALA A 87 -5.14 2.27 1.45
N HIS A 88 -5.24 2.94 0.31
CA HIS A 88 -4.47 2.62 -0.88
C HIS A 88 -4.24 3.86 -1.73
N THR A 89 -3.26 3.80 -2.64
CA THR A 89 -3.05 4.86 -3.62
C THR A 89 -3.99 4.68 -4.81
N ILE A 90 -4.21 5.75 -5.58
CA ILE A 90 -5.10 5.77 -6.76
C ILE A 90 -4.80 4.63 -7.74
N LYS A 91 -3.52 4.28 -7.94
CA LYS A 91 -3.09 3.20 -8.83
C LYS A 91 -3.66 1.84 -8.45
N TYR A 92 -3.91 1.63 -7.15
CA TYR A 92 -4.36 0.36 -6.60
C TYR A 92 -5.80 0.45 -6.10
N CYS A 93 -6.55 1.45 -6.57
CA CYS A 93 -7.96 1.58 -6.25
C CYS A 93 -8.75 0.52 -7.01
N PRO A 94 -9.62 -0.27 -6.35
CA PRO A 94 -10.47 -1.25 -7.03
C PRO A 94 -11.51 -0.60 -7.96
N MET A 95 -11.72 0.71 -7.84
CA MET A 95 -12.59 1.48 -8.73
C MET A 95 -11.84 2.17 -9.87
N SER A 96 -10.52 1.98 -10.02
CA SER A 96 -9.76 2.67 -11.08
C SER A 96 -10.31 2.41 -12.48
N ASP A 97 -10.82 1.21 -12.73
CA ASP A 97 -11.28 0.82 -14.07
C ASP A 97 -12.74 1.23 -14.32
N LYS A 98 -13.46 1.61 -13.26
CA LYS A 98 -14.87 2.04 -13.29
C LYS A 98 -15.01 3.56 -13.32
N VAL A 99 -13.90 4.27 -13.14
CA VAL A 99 -13.86 5.73 -13.06
C VAL A 99 -13.23 6.27 -14.33
N ASP A 100 -13.76 7.41 -14.81
CA ASP A 100 -13.21 8.11 -15.96
C ASP A 100 -11.70 8.36 -15.78
N HIS A 101 -10.92 7.92 -16.77
CA HIS A 101 -9.48 8.08 -16.80
C HIS A 101 -9.05 9.56 -16.72
N ALA A 102 -9.89 10.50 -17.19
CA ALA A 102 -9.69 11.93 -17.02
C ALA A 102 -9.68 12.33 -15.53
N LEU A 103 -10.61 11.80 -14.73
CA LEU A 103 -10.68 12.07 -13.29
C LEU A 103 -9.44 11.50 -12.56
N ILE A 104 -8.95 10.34 -12.98
CA ILE A 104 -7.71 9.73 -12.46
C ILE A 104 -6.50 10.63 -12.75
N MET A 105 -6.42 11.18 -13.97
CA MET A 105 -5.35 12.10 -14.35
C MET A 105 -5.41 13.42 -13.58
N GLU A 106 -6.60 13.96 -13.35
CA GLU A 106 -6.79 15.16 -12.54
C GLU A 106 -6.36 14.94 -11.08
N ALA A 107 -6.80 13.85 -10.46
CA ALA A 107 -6.39 13.49 -9.11
C ALA A 107 -4.86 13.31 -8.98
N ARG A 108 -4.20 12.74 -10.00
CA ARG A 108 -2.73 12.65 -10.05
C ARG A 108 -2.06 14.03 -10.12
N ARG A 109 -2.58 14.96 -10.93
CA ARG A 109 -2.04 16.33 -11.02
C ARG A 109 -2.14 17.05 -9.67
N GLU A 110 -3.25 16.88 -8.95
CA GLU A 110 -3.41 17.52 -7.65
C GLU A 110 -2.40 16.99 -6.61
N ILE A 111 -2.17 15.67 -6.59
CA ILE A 111 -1.12 15.07 -5.75
C ILE A 111 0.27 15.61 -6.13
N GLN A 112 0.56 15.81 -7.41
CA GLN A 112 1.82 16.40 -7.86
C GLN A 112 1.99 17.85 -7.38
N ARG A 113 0.93 18.67 -7.45
CA ARG A 113 0.93 20.05 -6.91
C ARG A 113 1.21 20.06 -5.41
N MET A 114 0.52 19.21 -4.65
CA MET A 114 0.74 19.06 -3.20
C MET A 114 2.18 18.64 -2.88
N ASN A 115 2.74 17.68 -3.63
CA ASN A 115 4.13 17.25 -3.45
C ASN A 115 5.14 18.36 -3.78
N HIS A 116 4.89 19.15 -4.83
CA HIS A 116 5.74 20.31 -5.17
C HIS A 116 5.76 21.34 -4.03
N MET A 117 4.60 21.68 -3.47
CA MET A 117 4.51 22.61 -2.34
C MET A 117 5.26 22.11 -1.09
N LYS A 118 5.18 20.81 -0.78
CA LYS A 118 5.91 20.21 0.35
C LYS A 118 7.43 20.28 0.18
N ARG A 119 7.95 20.12 -1.05
CA ARG A 119 9.39 20.20 -1.33
C ARG A 119 9.97 21.59 -1.14
N ARG A 120 9.18 22.66 -1.35
CA ARG A 120 9.63 24.05 -1.11
C ARG A 120 9.73 24.36 0.39
N ARG A 121 8.83 23.81 1.20
CA ARG A 121 8.86 23.96 2.68
C ARG A 121 10.01 23.21 3.36
N GLY A 122 10.47 22.10 2.78
CA GLY A 122 11.63 21.34 3.29
C GLY A 122 12.99 21.87 2.85
N LYS A 123 13.05 23.02 2.15
CA LYS A 123 14.27 23.68 1.70
C LYS A 123 14.42 25.01 2.45
N SER A 124 14.63 24.91 3.75
CA SER A 124 15.03 26.02 4.61
C SER A 124 16.10 25.49 5.56
N ILE A 125 17.28 26.11 5.44
CA ILE A 125 18.59 25.81 6.05
C ILE A 125 19.31 24.58 5.48
#